data_AF-A0A3D3R0T7-F1
#
_entry.id   AF-A0A3D3R0T7-F1
#
_cell.length_a   1.000
_cell.length_b   1.000
_cell.length_c   1.000
_cell.angle_alpha   90.00
_cell.angle_beta   90.00
_cell.angle_gamma   90.00
#
_symmetry.space_group_name_H-M   'P 1'
#
loop_
_entity.id
_entity.type
_entity.pdbx_description
1 polymer ?
#
loop_
_entity_poly.entity_id
_entity_poly.type
_entity_poly.pdbx_seq_one_letter_code
_entity_poly.pdbx_strand_id
1 'polypeptide(L)'
;GDEPGVYQVLFGPLPEGSYRSFIKNKSGKTDQESVGIAFDVRPQFLENIEVAARPDIMSRIASESEGAVIEDPQPQKFAQEFQEHLSDALPLRTVRFSAWDRWWVLLFVVLIWGTAWGLRRSGGLV
;
A
#
# COMPACT_ATOMS: atom_id res chain seq x y z
N GLY A 1 -6.35 1.60 34.02
CA GLY A 1 -5.00 2.14 33.83
C GLY A 1 -4.22 1.84 35.09
N ASP A 2 -3.22 0.99 34.99
CA ASP A 2 -2.47 0.47 36.15
C ASP A 2 -1.28 1.38 36.55
N GLU A 3 -1.13 2.52 35.86
CA GLU A 3 -0.10 3.51 36.17
C GLU A 3 -0.61 4.56 37.18
N PRO A 4 0.17 4.88 38.23
CA PRO A 4 -0.21 5.89 39.20
C PRO A 4 -0.32 7.27 38.53
N GLY A 5 -1.48 7.92 38.70
CA GLY A 5 -1.78 9.23 38.10
C GLY A 5 -2.56 9.17 36.79
N VAL A 6 -2.81 7.98 36.23
CA VAL A 6 -3.64 7.81 35.02
C VAL A 6 -5.05 7.35 35.40
N TYR A 7 -6.04 8.18 35.09
CA TYR A 7 -7.45 7.84 35.27
C TYR A 7 -8.08 7.53 33.91
N GLN A 8 -8.69 6.36 33.79
CA GLN A 8 -9.42 5.95 32.59
C GLN A 8 -10.92 5.92 32.87
N VAL A 9 -11.70 6.59 32.03
CA VAL A 9 -13.15 6.56 32.07
C VAL A 9 -13.65 6.05 30.73
N LEU A 10 -14.49 5.01 30.77
CA LEU A 10 -15.17 4.48 29.59
C LEU A 10 -16.57 5.08 29.57
N PHE A 11 -16.83 5.96 28.60
CA PHE A 11 -18.19 6.35 28.29
C PHE A 11 -18.81 5.25 27.44
N GLY A 12 -19.98 4.74 27.85
CA GLY A 12 -20.73 3.76 27.06
C GLY A 12 -21.31 4.38 25.77
N PRO A 13 -22.34 3.77 25.16
CA PRO A 13 -23.01 4.38 24.00
C PRO A 13 -23.61 5.72 24.42
N LEU A 14 -23.05 6.82 23.89
CA LEU A 14 -23.57 8.16 24.07
C LEU A 14 -24.49 8.51 22.89
N PRO A 15 -25.63 9.16 23.13
CA PRO A 15 -26.43 9.72 22.06
C PRO A 15 -25.70 10.87 21.37
N GLU A 16 -26.21 11.29 20.22
CA GLU A 16 -25.63 12.38 19.45
C GLU A 16 -25.72 13.71 20.21
N GLY A 17 -24.63 14.47 20.19
CA GLY A 17 -24.56 15.76 20.87
C GLY A 17 -23.14 16.17 21.27
N SER A 18 -23.05 17.38 21.83
CA SER A 18 -21.80 17.93 22.36
C SER A 18 -21.69 17.66 23.85
N TYR A 19 -20.58 17.07 24.25
CA TYR A 19 -20.30 16.69 25.63
C TYR A 19 -19.07 17.40 26.17
N ARG A 20 -19.06 17.59 27.49
CA ARG A 20 -17.90 18.11 28.20
C ARG A 20 -17.69 17.31 29.49
N SER A 21 -16.50 16.74 29.63
CA SER A 21 -16.10 16.00 30.82
C SER A 21 -15.14 16.82 31.67
N PHE A 22 -15.31 16.78 33.00
CA PHE A 22 -14.44 17.43 33.97
C PHE A 22 -14.11 16.47 35.10
N ILE A 23 -12.90 16.56 35.64
CA ILE A 23 -12.48 15.79 36.82
C ILE A 23 -12.80 16.63 38.06
N LYS A 24 -13.58 16.07 38.99
CA LYS A 24 -13.85 16.70 40.30
C LYS A 24 -12.94 16.11 41.36
N ASN A 25 -12.29 16.96 42.16
CA ASN A 25 -11.53 16.52 43.32
C ASN A 25 -12.50 16.17 44.49
N LYS A 26 -12.04 15.36 45.44
CA LYS A 26 -12.77 14.81 46.60
C LYS A 26 -13.46 15.87 47.49
N SER A 27 -13.06 17.13 47.37
CA SER A 27 -13.67 18.28 48.06
C SER A 27 -14.98 18.77 47.41
N GLY A 28 -15.40 18.21 46.26
CA GLY A 28 -16.63 18.59 45.56
C GLY A 28 -16.58 19.97 44.91
N LYS A 29 -15.54 20.77 45.19
CA LYS A 29 -15.23 22.01 44.48
C LYS A 29 -14.59 21.67 43.13
N THR A 30 -15.17 22.25 42.08
CA THR A 30 -14.56 22.28 40.76
C THR A 30 -13.50 23.36 40.82
N ASP A 31 -12.22 22.97 40.92
CA ASP A 31 -11.14 23.95 40.85
C ASP A 31 -11.17 24.62 39.48
N GLN A 32 -10.90 25.92 39.43
CA GLN A 32 -10.88 26.70 38.19
C GLN A 32 -9.82 26.20 37.19
N GLU A 33 -8.92 25.30 37.62
CA GLU A 33 -7.90 24.63 36.80
C GLU A 33 -8.30 23.19 36.39
N SER A 34 -9.56 22.80 36.58
CA SER A 34 -10.04 21.49 36.14
C SER A 34 -9.96 21.40 34.61
N VAL A 35 -8.97 20.65 34.10
CA VAL A 35 -8.78 20.40 32.66
C VAL A 35 -10.04 19.68 32.13
N GLY A 36 -10.86 20.43 31.41
CA GLY A 36 -12.08 19.92 30.78
C GLY A 36 -11.79 19.47 29.35
N ILE A 37 -12.28 18.30 28.96
CA ILE A 37 -12.24 17.81 27.59
C ILE A 37 -13.63 17.97 27.00
N ALA A 38 -13.73 18.64 25.85
CA ALA A 38 -14.96 18.72 25.07
C ALA A 38 -14.84 17.79 23.86
N PHE A 39 -15.90 17.05 23.57
CA PHE A 39 -15.97 16.17 22.40
C PHE A 39 -17.41 16.11 21.88
N ASP A 40 -17.55 15.92 20.57
CA ASP A 40 -18.85 15.77 19.91
C ASP A 40 -19.08 14.32 19.52
N VAL A 41 -20.27 13.81 19.79
CA VAL A 41 -20.73 12.49 19.36
C VAL A 41 -21.66 12.71 18.18
N ARG A 42 -21.28 12.17 17.02
CA ARG A 42 -22.03 12.29 15.76
C ARG A 42 -22.60 10.93 15.34
N PRO A 43 -23.71 10.89 14.58
CA PRO A 43 -24.20 9.65 13.99
C PRO A 43 -23.09 9.00 13.19
N GLN A 44 -22.95 7.68 13.28
CA GLN A 44 -21.95 6.93 12.52
C GLN A 44 -22.22 6.86 11.01
N PHE A 45 -23.26 7.53 10.49
CA PHE A 45 -23.61 7.44 9.09
C PHE A 45 -24.12 8.76 8.53
N LEU A 46 -23.30 9.36 7.67
CA LEU A 46 -23.61 9.89 6.33
C LEU A 46 -22.31 10.53 5.78
N GLU A 47 -21.25 9.73 5.65
CA GLU A 47 -20.37 9.97 4.50
C GLU A 47 -21.26 9.62 3.29
N ASN A 48 -21.94 10.63 2.76
CA ASN A 48 -22.66 10.53 1.51
C ASN A 48 -21.60 10.40 0.42
N ILE A 49 -20.99 9.23 0.33
CA ILE A 49 -20.23 8.84 -0.84
C ILE A 49 -21.29 8.79 -1.94
N GLU A 50 -21.33 9.81 -2.79
CA GLU A 50 -21.98 9.70 -4.09
C GLU A 50 -21.26 8.54 -4.82
N VAL A 51 -21.71 7.31 -4.61
CA VAL A 51 -21.22 6.11 -5.31
C VAL A 51 -21.67 6.13 -6.78
N ALA A 52 -22.46 7.13 -7.17
CA ALA A 52 -22.77 7.39 -8.56
C ALA A 52 -21.54 8.04 -9.22
N ALA A 53 -20.82 7.26 -10.01
CA ALA A 53 -19.85 7.76 -10.96
C ALA A 53 -20.46 8.92 -11.74
N ARG A 54 -19.90 10.12 -11.60
CA ARG A 54 -20.28 11.31 -12.36
C ARG A 54 -19.78 11.16 -13.80
N PRO A 55 -20.65 10.83 -14.78
CA PRO A 55 -20.21 10.46 -16.13
C PRO A 55 -19.57 11.63 -16.86
N ASP A 56 -19.98 12.87 -16.54
CA ASP A 56 -19.37 14.10 -17.01
C ASP A 56 -17.90 14.21 -16.59
N ILE A 57 -17.61 13.96 -15.32
CA ILE A 57 -16.25 14.02 -14.79
C ILE A 57 -15.39 12.87 -15.33
N MET A 58 -15.96 11.65 -15.43
CA MET A 58 -15.25 10.51 -16.01
C MET A 58 -14.92 10.71 -17.49
N SER A 59 -15.85 11.27 -18.27
CA SER A 59 -15.61 11.57 -19.69
C SER A 59 -14.49 12.59 -19.88
N ARG A 60 -14.45 13.60 -18.99
CA ARG A 60 -13.39 14.60 -18.99
C ARG A 60 -12.03 13.99 -18.63
N ILE A 61 -11.96 13.20 -17.56
CA ILE A 61 -10.73 12.51 -17.16
C ILE A 61 -10.24 11.59 -18.28
N ALA A 62 -11.13 10.84 -18.93
CA ALA A 62 -10.78 10.00 -20.08
C ALA A 62 -10.16 10.85 -21.20
N SER A 63 -10.81 11.96 -21.60
CA SER A 63 -10.29 12.83 -22.65
C SER A 63 -8.93 13.48 -22.32
N GLU A 64 -8.70 13.84 -21.06
CA GLU A 64 -7.44 14.44 -20.60
C GLU A 64 -6.32 13.40 -20.45
N SER A 65 -6.66 12.13 -20.26
CA SER A 65 -5.71 11.02 -20.10
C SER A 65 -5.49 10.22 -21.40
N GLU A 66 -5.96 10.74 -22.55
CA GLU A 66 -5.97 10.03 -23.85
C GLU A 66 -6.75 8.70 -23.83
N GLY A 67 -7.61 8.49 -22.83
CA GLY A 67 -8.49 7.33 -22.71
C GLY A 67 -9.81 7.51 -23.47
N ALA A 68 -10.55 6.42 -23.67
CA ALA A 68 -11.84 6.42 -24.37
C ALA A 68 -13.01 6.15 -23.40
N VAL A 69 -14.15 6.81 -23.67
CA VAL A 69 -15.42 6.52 -22.98
C VAL A 69 -16.12 5.37 -23.70
N ILE A 70 -16.38 4.28 -22.98
CA ILE A 70 -17.06 3.10 -23.53
C ILE A 70 -18.55 3.18 -23.18
N GLU A 71 -19.40 3.39 -24.19
CA GLU A 71 -20.84 3.58 -24.03
C GLU A 71 -21.63 2.25 -23.93
N ASP A 72 -21.08 1.16 -24.49
CA ASP A 72 -21.68 -0.19 -24.43
C ASP A 72 -20.69 -1.18 -23.78
N PRO A 73 -20.85 -1.47 -22.47
CA PRO A 73 -19.97 -2.37 -21.75
C PRO A 73 -20.29 -3.82 -22.12
N GLN A 74 -19.80 -4.27 -23.27
CA GLN A 74 -19.71 -5.70 -23.56
C GLN A 74 -18.50 -6.28 -22.81
N PRO A 75 -18.70 -7.05 -21.73
CA PRO A 75 -17.61 -7.44 -20.84
C PRO A 75 -16.54 -8.30 -21.53
N GLN A 76 -16.91 -9.04 -22.59
CA GLN A 76 -15.94 -9.84 -23.35
C GLN A 76 -15.01 -8.98 -24.22
N LYS A 77 -15.49 -7.88 -24.81
CA LYS A 77 -14.68 -6.99 -25.65
C LYS A 77 -13.76 -6.11 -24.82
N PHE A 78 -14.26 -5.64 -23.67
CA PHE A 78 -13.46 -4.88 -22.70
C PHE A 78 -12.25 -5.68 -22.21
N ALA A 79 -12.45 -6.96 -21.87
CA ALA A 79 -11.36 -7.82 -21.43
C ALA A 79 -10.28 -7.99 -22.50
N GLN A 80 -10.67 -8.13 -23.77
CA GLN A 80 -9.71 -8.24 -24.88
C GLN A 80 -8.92 -6.95 -25.11
N GLU A 81 -9.59 -5.81 -25.19
CA GLU A 81 -8.95 -4.52 -25.46
C GLU A 81 -8.04 -4.08 -24.32
N PHE A 82 -8.43 -4.36 -23.07
CA PHE A 82 -7.61 -4.12 -21.88
C PHE A 82 -6.39 -5.06 -21.83
N GLN A 83 -6.54 -6.32 -22.23
CA GLN A 83 -5.43 -7.27 -22.30
C GLN A 83 -4.38 -6.83 -23.32
N GLU A 84 -4.83 -6.33 -24.48
CA GLU A 84 -3.98 -5.84 -25.57
C GLU A 84 -3.20 -4.58 -25.16
N HIS A 85 -3.87 -3.62 -24.52
CA HIS A 85 -3.21 -2.41 -23.99
C HIS A 85 -2.25 -2.72 -22.84
N LEU A 86 -2.57 -3.69 -21.97
CA LEU A 86 -1.65 -4.12 -20.92
C LEU A 86 -0.39 -4.78 -21.49
N SER A 87 -0.51 -5.58 -22.55
CA SER A 87 0.68 -6.19 -23.18
C SER A 87 1.65 -5.14 -23.74
N ASP A 88 1.15 -4.00 -24.22
CA ASP A 88 1.97 -2.92 -24.76
C ASP A 88 2.51 -1.97 -23.67
N ALA A 89 1.75 -1.78 -22.58
CA ALA A 89 2.09 -0.85 -21.50
C ALA A 89 2.99 -1.46 -20.41
N LEU A 90 3.18 -2.77 -20.37
CA LEU A 90 4.04 -3.42 -19.39
C LEU A 90 5.53 -3.23 -19.78
N PRO A 91 6.32 -2.43 -19.04
CA PRO A 91 7.74 -2.31 -19.31
C PRO A 91 8.40 -3.69 -19.21
N LEU A 92 9.20 -4.06 -20.23
CA LEU A 92 9.90 -5.34 -20.29
C LEU A 92 10.60 -5.58 -18.95
N ARG A 93 10.03 -6.51 -18.17
CA ARG A 93 10.61 -6.95 -16.91
C ARG A 93 11.96 -7.55 -17.25
N THR A 94 13.04 -6.81 -17.02
CA THR A 94 14.41 -7.29 -17.21
C THR A 94 14.64 -8.39 -16.18
N VAL A 95 14.34 -9.62 -16.54
CA VAL A 95 14.65 -10.78 -15.71
C VAL A 95 16.16 -10.91 -15.72
N ARG A 96 16.78 -10.63 -14.57
CA ARG A 96 18.22 -10.83 -14.36
C ARG A 96 18.46 -12.34 -14.31
N PHE A 97 18.69 -12.95 -15.47
CA PHE A 97 19.20 -14.31 -15.52
C PHE A 97 20.64 -14.29 -14.98
N SER A 98 20.82 -14.87 -13.80
CA SER A 98 22.13 -15.05 -13.19
C SER A 98 22.97 -15.98 -14.07
N ALA A 99 24.24 -15.64 -14.31
CA ALA A 99 25.16 -16.51 -15.05
C ALA A 99 25.29 -17.91 -14.44
N TRP A 100 25.00 -18.03 -13.14
CA TRP A 100 25.04 -19.27 -12.37
C TRP A 100 23.90 -20.25 -12.68
N ASP A 101 22.84 -19.80 -13.35
CA ASP A 101 21.72 -20.66 -13.78
C ASP A 101 22.09 -21.53 -15.00
N ARG A 102 23.19 -21.17 -15.68
CA ARG A 102 23.66 -21.89 -16.88
C ARG A 102 24.78 -22.86 -16.47
N TRP A 103 24.48 -24.15 -16.44
CA TRP A 103 25.47 -25.21 -16.12
C TRP A 103 26.75 -25.16 -16.97
N TRP A 104 26.65 -24.69 -18.23
CA TRP A 104 27.80 -24.46 -19.11
C TRP A 104 28.81 -23.43 -18.57
N VAL A 105 28.36 -22.45 -17.77
CA VAL A 105 29.26 -21.48 -17.14
C VAL A 105 30.18 -22.17 -16.15
N LEU A 106 29.68 -23.14 -15.39
CA LEU A 106 30.49 -23.95 -14.49
C LEU A 106 31.52 -24.79 -15.26
N LEU A 107 31.14 -25.37 -16.41
CA LEU A 107 32.07 -26.07 -17.27
C LEU A 107 33.21 -25.17 -17.75
N PHE A 108 32.92 -23.94 -18.16
CA PHE A 108 33.95 -22.98 -18.59
C PHE A 108 34.91 -22.63 -17.44
N VAL A 109 34.39 -22.40 -16.24
CA VAL A 109 35.22 -22.12 -15.06
C VAL A 109 36.16 -23.30 -14.77
N VAL A 110 35.65 -24.53 -14.79
CA VAL A 110 36.46 -25.74 -14.57
C VAL A 110 37.49 -25.93 -15.69
N LEU A 111 37.12 -25.67 -16.95
CA LEU A 111 38.03 -25.83 -18.09
C LEU A 111 39.16 -24.81 -18.05
N ILE A 112 38.87 -23.54 -17.77
CA ILE A 112 39.88 -22.49 -17.61
C ILE A 112 40.80 -22.83 -16.43
N TRP A 113 40.24 -23.29 -15.33
CA TRP A 113 41.04 -23.67 -14.17
C TRP A 113 41.91 -24.90 -14.45
N GLY A 114 41.36 -25.93 -15.11
CA GLY A 114 42.06 -27.14 -15.48
C GLY A 114 43.17 -26.89 -16.51
N THR A 115 42.93 -26.02 -17.49
CA THR A 115 43.95 -25.60 -18.46
C THR A 115 45.06 -24.80 -17.77
N ALA A 116 44.73 -23.84 -16.91
CA ALA A 116 45.73 -23.10 -16.13
C ALA A 116 46.57 -24.03 -15.23
N TRP A 117 45.93 -24.98 -14.55
CA TRP A 117 46.62 -26.00 -13.76
C TRP A 117 47.49 -26.90 -14.62
N GLY A 118 46.99 -27.35 -15.76
CA GLY A 118 47.71 -28.20 -16.71
C GLY A 118 48.96 -27.52 -17.27
N LEU A 119 48.83 -26.27 -17.72
CA LEU A 119 49.96 -25.47 -18.17
C LEU A 119 51.00 -25.27 -17.06
N ARG A 120 50.54 -24.96 -15.84
CA ARG A 120 51.42 -24.81 -14.67
C ARG A 120 52.17 -26.12 -14.37
N ARG A 121 51.48 -27.25 -14.43
CA ARG A 121 52.04 -28.59 -14.19
C ARG A 121 53.05 -28.98 -15.28
N SER A 122 52.75 -28.70 -16.56
CA SER A 122 53.63 -29.03 -17.69
C SER A 122 54.85 -28.10 -17.80
N GLY A 123 54.74 -26.87 -17.27
CA GLY A 123 55.83 -25.90 -17.23
C GLY A 123 56.86 -26.13 -16.11
N GLY A 124 56.72 -27.21 -15.33
CA GLY A 124 57.70 -27.57 -14.29
C GLY A 124 57.64 -26.71 -13.01
N LEU A 125 56.63 -25.85 -12.84
CA LEU A 125 56.35 -25.18 -11.57
C LEU A 125 55.53 -26.10 -10.65
N VAL A 126 56.22 -27.01 -9.98
CA VAL A 126 55.79 -27.53 -8.67
C VAL A 126 56.67 -26.90 -7.61
#